data_AF-A0A955G6W8-F1
#
_entry.id   AF-A0A955G6W8-F1
#
_cell.length_a   1.000
_cell.length_b   1.000
_cell.length_c   1.000
_cell.angle_alpha   90.00
_cell.angle_beta   90.00
_cell.angle_gamma   90.00
#
_symmetry.space_group_name_H-M   'P 1'
#
loop_
_entity.id
_entity.type
_entity.pdbx_description
1 polymer ?
#
loop_
_entity_poly.entity_id
_entity_poly.type
_entity_poly.pdbx_seq_one_letter_code
_entity_poly.pdbx_strand_id
1 'polypeptide(L)'
;MPEVTLTKSGGMLFGADDYSRSYIKKQPQGVLMKLKLVTPKQTRRALLNRFSHAIYREAANLKKEGFETDEKAYCKYHHGIPVLCADPDDGEECVDYYTRLFKGFSYEDRIARMHENHKFYIPVTSLMTDAQMSMYLTRILQDYARQGYAILTPKEREWISYPEAA
;
A
#
# COMPACT_ATOMS: atom_id res chain seq x y z
N MET A 1 -32.24 -17.56 4.79
CA MET A 1 -31.67 -17.14 6.09
C MET A 1 -31.08 -15.76 5.92
N PRO A 2 -31.29 -14.81 6.84
CA PRO A 2 -30.70 -13.48 6.74
C PRO A 2 -29.18 -13.57 6.79
N GLU A 3 -28.51 -12.97 5.81
CA GLU A 3 -27.05 -12.92 5.73
C GLU A 3 -26.58 -11.69 6.53
N VAL A 4 -25.80 -11.94 7.59
CA VAL A 4 -25.32 -10.91 8.52
C VAL A 4 -23.81 -10.87 8.41
N THR A 5 -23.26 -9.69 8.14
CA THR A 5 -21.82 -9.49 7.99
C THR A 5 -21.26 -8.93 9.28
N LEU A 6 -20.24 -9.57 9.84
CA LEU A 6 -19.59 -9.15 11.09
C LEU A 6 -18.12 -8.79 10.85
N THR A 7 -17.62 -7.77 11.54
CA THR A 7 -16.20 -7.39 11.59
C THR A 7 -15.63 -7.65 12.98
N LYS A 8 -14.37 -8.10 13.04
CA LYS A 8 -13.65 -8.30 14.30
C LYS A 8 -12.81 -7.07 14.61
N SER A 9 -13.05 -6.44 15.75
CA SER A 9 -12.22 -5.34 16.28
C SER A 9 -11.98 -5.54 17.77
N GLY A 10 -10.72 -5.48 18.21
CA GLY A 10 -10.36 -5.59 19.64
C GLY A 10 -10.88 -6.84 20.36
N GLY A 11 -10.99 -7.99 19.67
CA GLY A 11 -11.51 -9.25 20.25
C GLY A 11 -13.03 -9.39 20.25
N MET A 12 -13.77 -8.33 19.91
CA MET A 12 -15.24 -8.33 19.80
C MET A 12 -15.70 -8.38 18.34
N LEU A 13 -16.93 -8.88 18.13
CA LEU A 13 -17.59 -8.91 16.83
C LEU A 13 -18.64 -7.79 16.74
N PHE A 14 -18.59 -7.02 15.66
CA PHE A 14 -19.50 -5.92 15.38
C PHE A 14 -20.23 -6.14 14.06
N GLY A 15 -21.45 -5.62 13.92
CA GLY A 15 -22.14 -5.58 12.63
C GLY A 15 -21.39 -4.68 11.64
N ALA A 16 -21.05 -5.23 10.47
CA ALA A 16 -20.28 -4.55 9.43
C ALA A 16 -21.07 -3.43 8.74
N ASP A 17 -22.39 -3.57 8.69
CA ASP A 17 -23.33 -2.66 8.05
C ASP A 17 -24.56 -2.41 8.96
N ASP A 18 -25.40 -1.44 8.58
CA ASP A 18 -26.54 -1.02 9.40
C ASP A 18 -27.64 -2.09 9.51
N TYR A 19 -27.80 -2.92 8.48
CA TYR A 19 -28.71 -4.06 8.54
C TYR A 19 -28.22 -5.07 9.57
N SER A 20 -26.94 -5.45 9.52
CA SER A 20 -26.29 -6.37 10.45
C SER A 20 -26.37 -5.88 11.89
N ARG A 21 -26.13 -4.59 12.14
CA ARG A 21 -26.26 -3.97 13.47
C ARG A 21 -27.68 -4.02 14.01
N SER A 22 -28.67 -3.67 13.17
CA SER A 22 -30.07 -3.67 13.57
C SER A 22 -30.59 -5.09 13.80
N TYR A 23 -30.12 -6.06 13.01
CA TYR A 23 -30.49 -7.46 13.13
C TYR A 23 -30.00 -8.06 14.44
N ILE A 24 -28.72 -7.85 14.79
CA ILE A 24 -28.12 -8.35 16.04
C ILE A 24 -28.84 -7.78 17.27
N LYS A 25 -29.16 -6.48 17.27
CA LYS A 25 -29.87 -5.82 18.37
C LYS A 25 -31.28 -6.39 18.62
N LYS A 26 -31.91 -6.95 17.60
CA LYS A 26 -33.27 -7.52 17.69
C LYS A 26 -33.29 -8.97 18.14
N GLN A 27 -32.14 -9.65 18.22
CA GLN A 27 -32.08 -11.05 18.63
C GLN A 27 -32.11 -11.17 20.15
N PRO A 28 -32.85 -12.15 20.71
CA PRO A 28 -32.85 -12.42 22.14
C PRO A 28 -31.46 -12.85 22.63
N GLN A 29 -31.16 -12.57 23.90
CA GLN A 29 -29.92 -13.03 24.54
C GLN A 29 -29.85 -14.56 24.54
N GLY A 30 -28.66 -15.11 24.22
CA GLY A 30 -28.41 -16.56 24.23
C GLY A 30 -28.67 -17.29 22.90
N VAL A 31 -29.01 -16.58 21.83
CA VAL A 31 -29.16 -17.19 20.49
C VAL A 31 -27.80 -17.67 19.95
N LEU A 32 -27.75 -18.94 19.55
CA LEU A 32 -26.60 -19.51 18.86
C LEU A 32 -26.62 -19.14 17.37
N MET A 33 -25.58 -18.46 16.90
CA MET A 33 -25.41 -18.12 15.49
C MET A 33 -24.27 -18.93 14.87
N LYS A 34 -24.50 -19.52 13.70
CA LYS A 34 -23.45 -20.17 12.92
C LYS A 34 -22.72 -19.11 12.09
N LEU A 35 -21.48 -18.82 12.45
CA LEU A 35 -20.65 -17.87 11.72
C LEU A 35 -19.91 -18.57 10.59
N LYS A 36 -19.94 -17.98 9.40
CA LYS A 36 -19.04 -18.35 8.30
C LYS A 36 -18.01 -17.23 8.15
N LEU A 37 -16.74 -17.56 8.35
CA LEU A 37 -15.65 -16.65 8.04
C LEU A 37 -15.60 -16.44 6.53
N VAL A 38 -15.88 -15.21 6.11
CA VAL A 38 -15.68 -14.76 4.73
C VAL A 38 -14.38 -13.98 4.67
N THR A 39 -13.48 -14.41 3.78
CA THR A 39 -12.29 -13.64 3.47
C THR A 39 -12.73 -12.34 2.82
N PRO A 40 -12.26 -11.16 3.28
CA PRO A 40 -12.63 -9.91 2.64
C PRO A 40 -12.33 -9.99 1.15
N LYS A 41 -13.30 -9.57 0.32
CA LYS A 41 -13.14 -9.57 -1.14
C LYS A 41 -11.86 -8.84 -1.48
N GLN A 42 -10.96 -9.53 -2.15
CA GLN A 42 -9.69 -8.95 -2.54
C GLN A 42 -9.95 -7.85 -3.57
N THR A 43 -9.82 -6.60 -3.16
CA THR A 43 -9.95 -5.45 -4.06
C THR A 43 -8.64 -5.24 -4.80
N ARG A 44 -8.72 -4.60 -5.99
CA ARG A 44 -7.53 -4.17 -6.75
C ARG A 44 -6.60 -3.34 -5.87
N ARG A 45 -7.15 -2.40 -5.10
CA ARG A 45 -6.39 -1.60 -4.13
C ARG A 45 -5.63 -2.46 -3.11
N ALA A 46 -6.28 -3.47 -2.53
CA ALA A 46 -5.63 -4.35 -1.57
C ALA A 46 -4.49 -5.18 -2.20
N LEU A 47 -4.63 -5.56 -3.47
CA LEU A 47 -3.56 -6.21 -4.24
C LEU A 47 -2.38 -5.28 -4.48
N LEU A 48 -2.64 -4.06 -4.98
CA LEU A 48 -1.60 -3.06 -5.25
C LEU A 48 -0.81 -2.69 -4.00
N ASN A 49 -1.50 -2.57 -2.85
CA ASN A 49 -0.85 -2.30 -1.57
C ASN A 49 0.03 -3.48 -1.12
N ARG A 50 -0.41 -4.72 -1.27
CA ARG A 50 0.45 -5.88 -0.96
C ARG A 50 1.66 -5.93 -1.88
N PHE A 51 1.47 -5.59 -3.14
CA PHE A 51 2.53 -5.60 -4.13
C PHE A 51 3.59 -4.53 -3.84
N SER A 52 3.19 -3.32 -3.47
CA SER A 52 4.15 -2.26 -3.10
C SER A 52 5.02 -2.67 -1.91
N HIS A 53 4.41 -3.22 -0.85
CA HIS A 53 5.14 -3.73 0.31
C HIS A 53 6.11 -4.86 -0.04
N ALA A 54 5.71 -5.77 -0.95
CA ALA A 54 6.59 -6.82 -1.42
C ALA A 54 7.81 -6.26 -2.16
N ILE A 55 7.61 -5.23 -2.99
CA ILE A 55 8.69 -4.56 -3.73
C ILE A 55 9.68 -3.90 -2.76
N TYR A 56 9.21 -3.12 -1.78
CA TYR A 56 10.12 -2.47 -0.83
C TYR A 56 10.95 -3.46 -0.03
N ARG A 57 10.34 -4.59 0.36
CA ARG A 57 11.03 -5.64 1.09
C ARG A 57 12.12 -6.29 0.24
N GLU A 58 11.80 -6.61 -1.00
CA GLU A 58 12.77 -7.22 -1.90
C GLU A 58 13.90 -6.25 -2.24
N ALA A 59 13.58 -4.97 -2.47
CA ALA A 59 14.58 -3.93 -2.70
C ALA A 59 15.56 -3.81 -1.53
N ALA A 60 15.05 -3.77 -0.30
CA ALA A 60 15.89 -3.73 0.91
C ALA A 60 16.78 -4.98 1.01
N ASN A 61 16.23 -6.16 0.72
CA ASN A 61 16.99 -7.42 0.72
C ASN A 61 18.11 -7.43 -0.34
N LEU A 62 17.84 -6.94 -1.56
CA LEU A 62 18.79 -6.92 -2.67
C LEU A 62 19.92 -5.93 -2.44
N LYS A 63 19.61 -4.73 -1.92
CA LYS A 63 20.61 -3.70 -1.60
C LYS A 63 21.49 -4.07 -0.40
N LYS A 64 21.00 -4.93 0.50
CA LYS A 64 21.65 -5.32 1.77
C LYS A 64 21.96 -4.12 2.69
N GLU A 65 21.33 -2.98 2.43
CA GLU A 65 21.49 -1.72 3.17
C GLU A 65 20.09 -1.16 3.45
N GLY A 66 19.84 -0.79 4.71
CA GLY A 66 18.57 -0.19 5.14
C GLY A 66 17.44 -1.17 5.42
N PHE A 67 16.28 -0.61 5.78
CA PHE A 67 15.05 -1.34 6.11
C PHE A 67 13.95 -1.13 5.06
N GLU A 68 12.92 -2.00 5.04
CA GLU A 68 11.73 -1.85 4.18
C GLU A 68 11.13 -0.45 4.26
N THR A 69 11.15 0.18 5.44
CA THR A 69 10.63 1.53 5.68
C THR A 69 11.43 2.62 4.98
N ASP A 70 12.75 2.43 4.82
CA ASP A 70 13.64 3.40 4.20
C ASP A 70 13.46 3.37 2.69
N GLU A 71 13.38 2.16 2.11
CA GLU A 71 13.06 1.98 0.68
C GLU A 71 11.66 2.50 0.35
N LYS A 72 10.68 2.30 1.24
CA LYS A 72 9.34 2.87 1.10
C LYS A 72 9.38 4.41 1.10
N ALA A 73 10.12 5.01 2.02
CA ALA A 73 10.28 6.47 2.11
C ALA A 73 10.96 7.04 0.86
N TYR A 74 12.05 6.40 0.43
CA TYR A 74 12.76 6.72 -0.81
C TYR A 74 11.84 6.66 -2.03
N CYS A 75 11.12 5.55 -2.21
CA CYS A 75 10.22 5.37 -3.33
C CYS A 75 9.11 6.42 -3.35
N LYS A 76 8.48 6.71 -2.20
CA LYS A 76 7.43 7.75 -2.10
C LYS A 76 7.94 9.12 -2.56
N TYR A 77 9.13 9.50 -2.14
CA TYR A 77 9.72 10.79 -2.51
C TYR A 77 10.07 10.86 -4.00
N HIS A 78 10.84 9.88 -4.51
CA HIS A 78 11.39 9.95 -5.86
C HIS A 78 10.40 9.57 -6.97
N HIS A 79 9.46 8.67 -6.67
CA HIS A 79 8.52 8.17 -7.68
C HIS A 79 7.09 8.58 -7.38
N GLY A 80 6.70 8.63 -6.11
CA GLY A 80 5.31 8.87 -5.73
C GLY A 80 4.88 10.31 -5.94
N ILE A 81 5.69 11.27 -5.48
CA ILE A 81 5.40 12.70 -5.67
C ILE A 81 5.36 13.05 -7.17
N PRO A 82 6.33 12.65 -8.01
CA PRO A 82 6.24 12.91 -9.45
C PRO A 82 5.09 12.22 -10.19
N VAL A 83 4.47 11.20 -9.59
CA VAL A 83 3.24 10.61 -10.15
C VAL A 83 2.03 11.49 -9.86
N LEU A 84 1.92 12.03 -8.64
CA LEU A 84 0.86 12.96 -8.27
C LEU A 84 0.99 14.29 -9.03
N CYS A 85 2.21 14.82 -9.13
CA CYS A 85 2.47 16.06 -9.88
C CYS A 85 2.26 15.94 -11.39
N ALA A 86 2.23 14.73 -11.95
CA ALA A 86 1.98 14.50 -13.36
C ALA A 86 0.49 14.26 -13.67
N ASP A 87 -0.38 14.37 -12.67
CA ASP A 87 -1.81 14.19 -12.85
C ASP A 87 -2.41 15.35 -13.70
N PRO A 88 -3.24 15.06 -14.71
CA PRO A 88 -3.83 16.10 -15.55
C PRO A 88 -4.81 17.03 -14.82
N ASP A 89 -5.47 16.53 -13.78
CA ASP A 89 -6.54 17.25 -13.09
C ASP A 89 -5.97 18.01 -11.87
N ASP A 90 -5.14 17.34 -11.06
CA ASP A 90 -4.65 17.87 -9.77
C ASP A 90 -3.13 18.15 -9.75
N GLY A 91 -2.42 17.92 -10.86
CA GLY A 91 -0.95 17.93 -10.89
C GLY A 91 -0.33 19.28 -10.56
N GLU A 92 -0.90 20.38 -11.06
CA GLU A 92 -0.40 21.74 -10.77
C GLU A 92 -0.50 22.09 -9.28
N GLU A 93 -1.62 21.73 -8.64
CA GLU A 93 -1.80 21.93 -7.20
C GLU A 93 -0.81 21.07 -6.40
N CYS A 94 -0.59 19.82 -6.82
CA CYS A 94 0.42 18.95 -6.21
C CYS A 94 1.82 19.57 -6.30
N VAL A 95 2.19 20.13 -7.47
CA VAL A 95 3.50 20.78 -7.67
C VAL A 95 3.67 21.96 -6.71
N ASP A 96 2.67 22.86 -6.63
CA ASP A 96 2.73 24.01 -5.73
C ASP A 96 2.82 23.58 -4.26
N TYR A 97 1.97 22.61 -3.86
CA TYR A 97 1.95 22.06 -2.51
C TYR A 97 3.31 21.49 -2.09
N TYR A 98 3.86 20.53 -2.85
CA TYR A 98 5.12 19.88 -2.50
C TYR A 98 6.31 20.84 -2.60
N THR A 99 6.30 21.79 -3.55
CA THR A 99 7.35 22.81 -3.68
C THR A 99 7.40 23.71 -2.45
N ARG A 100 6.24 24.20 -1.98
CA ARG A 100 6.16 25.02 -0.76
C ARG A 100 6.51 24.21 0.48
N LEU A 101 6.02 22.98 0.55
CA LEU A 101 6.22 22.09 1.69
C LEU A 101 7.70 21.73 1.91
N PHE A 102 8.45 21.49 0.84
CA PHE A 102 9.87 21.12 0.93
C PHE A 102 10.83 22.32 0.89
N LYS A 103 10.32 23.54 0.80
CA LYS A 103 11.13 24.74 0.76
C LYS A 103 11.96 24.87 2.04
N GLY A 104 13.28 24.89 1.90
CA GLY A 104 14.22 25.01 3.01
C GLY A 104 14.55 23.71 3.74
N PHE A 105 14.02 22.56 3.32
CA PHE A 105 14.43 21.26 3.86
C PHE A 105 15.62 20.68 3.11
N SER A 106 16.54 20.07 3.86
CA SER A 106 17.61 19.22 3.34
C SER A 106 17.04 17.99 2.62
N TYR A 107 17.86 17.26 1.87
CA TYR A 107 17.40 16.04 1.20
C TYR A 107 16.97 14.98 2.23
N GLU A 108 17.77 14.84 3.28
CA GLU A 108 17.58 13.91 4.38
C GLU A 108 16.27 14.20 5.12
N ASP A 109 15.98 15.47 5.39
CA ASP A 109 14.72 15.88 6.03
C ASP A 109 13.49 15.57 5.17
N ARG A 110 13.61 15.68 3.84
CA ARG A 110 12.51 15.36 2.92
C ARG A 110 12.21 13.87 2.94
N ILE A 111 13.24 13.02 2.92
CA ILE A 111 13.10 11.56 3.03
C ILE A 111 12.55 11.18 4.41
N ALA A 112 13.08 11.76 5.49
CA ALA A 112 12.64 11.49 6.86
C ALA A 112 11.13 11.72 7.05
N ARG A 113 10.58 12.75 6.40
CA ARG A 113 9.14 13.07 6.44
C ARG A 113 8.26 12.10 5.63
N MET A 114 8.82 11.22 4.82
CA MET A 114 8.06 10.15 4.14
C MET A 114 7.81 8.93 5.01
N HIS A 115 8.47 8.83 6.17
CA HIS A 115 8.25 7.73 7.11
C HIS A 115 6.92 7.92 7.83
N GLU A 116 6.10 6.87 7.86
CA GLU A 116 4.76 6.89 8.48
C GLU A 116 4.80 7.14 10.00
N ASN A 117 5.91 6.81 10.64
CA ASN A 117 6.13 7.05 12.07
C ASN A 117 6.64 8.48 12.37
N HIS A 118 6.94 9.28 11.35
CA HIS A 118 7.43 10.64 11.54
C HIS A 118 6.30 11.55 12.01
N LYS A 119 6.58 12.43 13.00
CA LYS A 119 5.58 13.35 13.57
C LYS A 119 4.91 14.25 12.51
N PHE A 120 5.68 14.64 11.51
CA PHE A 120 5.24 15.44 10.38
C PHE A 120 5.24 14.61 9.09
N TYR A 121 4.66 13.41 9.15
CA TYR A 121 4.53 12.52 8.00
C TYR A 121 3.76 13.21 6.86
N ILE A 122 4.28 13.08 5.64
CA ILE A 122 3.66 13.61 4.43
C ILE A 122 3.02 12.44 3.66
N PRO A 123 1.68 12.40 3.54
CA PRO A 123 1.00 11.37 2.77
C PRO A 123 1.29 11.53 1.27
N VAL A 124 1.54 10.40 0.60
CA VAL A 124 1.77 10.33 -0.86
C VAL A 124 0.90 9.22 -1.46
N THR A 125 1.23 7.96 -1.18
CA THR A 125 0.53 6.80 -1.76
C THR A 125 -0.92 6.66 -1.34
N SER A 126 -1.32 7.26 -0.21
CA SER A 126 -2.72 7.28 0.23
C SER A 126 -3.59 8.26 -0.57
N LEU A 127 -2.99 9.25 -1.24
CA LEU A 127 -3.68 10.20 -2.10
C LEU A 127 -3.91 9.63 -3.51
N MET A 128 -3.18 8.57 -3.88
CA MET A 128 -3.21 8.04 -5.24
C MET A 128 -4.50 7.31 -5.58
N THR A 129 -4.97 7.45 -6.82
CA THR A 129 -5.94 6.56 -7.46
C THR A 129 -5.33 5.18 -7.77
N ASP A 130 -6.16 4.19 -8.13
CA ASP A 130 -5.66 2.85 -8.50
C ASP A 130 -4.75 2.91 -9.75
N ALA A 131 -5.04 3.83 -10.67
CA ALA A 131 -4.25 4.06 -11.88
C ALA A 131 -2.89 4.68 -11.56
N GLN A 132 -2.88 5.75 -10.77
CA GLN A 132 -1.64 6.39 -10.30
C GLN A 132 -0.78 5.41 -9.48
N MET A 133 -1.38 4.61 -8.59
CA MET A 133 -0.66 3.58 -7.84
C MET A 133 -0.02 2.53 -8.77
N SER A 134 -0.71 2.14 -9.85
CA SER A 134 -0.14 1.23 -10.85
C SER A 134 1.05 1.87 -11.57
N MET A 135 0.95 3.15 -11.97
CA MET A 135 2.04 3.89 -12.61
C MET A 135 3.25 4.07 -11.68
N TYR A 136 3.00 4.37 -10.41
CA TYR A 136 4.01 4.47 -9.36
C TYR A 136 4.81 3.18 -9.22
N LEU A 137 4.12 2.03 -9.12
CA LEU A 137 4.75 0.72 -9.02
C LEU A 137 5.61 0.39 -10.25
N THR A 138 5.13 0.70 -11.45
CA THR A 138 5.90 0.53 -12.69
C THR A 138 7.17 1.37 -12.69
N ARG A 139 7.10 2.64 -12.27
CA ARG A 139 8.28 3.52 -12.18
C ARG A 139 9.32 2.98 -11.21
N ILE A 140 8.88 2.49 -10.05
CA ILE A 140 9.77 1.88 -9.06
C ILE A 140 10.50 0.67 -9.66
N LEU A 141 9.78 -0.26 -10.29
CA LEU A 141 10.38 -1.45 -10.90
C LEU A 141 11.38 -1.10 -11.99
N GLN A 142 11.05 -0.13 -12.86
CA GLN A 142 11.96 0.36 -13.89
C GLN A 142 13.21 1.02 -13.31
N ASP A 143 13.07 1.73 -12.20
CA ASP A 143 14.18 2.40 -11.54
C ASP A 143 15.15 1.40 -10.90
N TYR A 144 14.63 0.40 -10.19
CA TYR A 144 15.43 -0.69 -9.66
C TYR A 144 16.08 -1.52 -10.77
N ALA A 145 15.37 -1.81 -11.85
CA ALA A 145 15.93 -2.51 -13.00
C ALA A 145 17.09 -1.71 -13.63
N ARG A 146 16.97 -0.38 -13.74
CA ARG A 146 18.06 0.51 -14.19
C ARG A 146 19.27 0.49 -13.26
N GLN A 147 19.07 0.25 -11.97
CA GLN A 147 20.14 0.10 -10.97
C GLN A 147 20.74 -1.32 -10.94
N GLY A 148 20.26 -2.25 -11.79
CA GLY A 148 20.72 -3.64 -11.82
C GLY A 148 20.00 -4.57 -10.84
N TYR A 149 18.93 -4.11 -10.18
CA TYR A 149 18.13 -4.91 -9.27
C TYR A 149 16.88 -5.46 -9.97
N ALA A 150 16.81 -6.78 -10.12
CA ALA A 150 15.63 -7.46 -10.63
C ALA A 150 14.68 -7.82 -9.47
N ILE A 151 13.63 -7.01 -9.28
CA ILE A 151 12.59 -7.32 -8.30
C ILE A 151 11.59 -8.27 -8.94
N LEU A 152 11.55 -9.49 -8.42
CA LEU A 152 10.77 -10.58 -8.98
C LEU A 152 9.61 -10.94 -8.06
N THR A 153 8.45 -11.14 -8.68
CA THR A 153 7.33 -11.80 -8.03
C THR A 153 7.72 -13.23 -7.63
N PRO A 154 7.07 -13.82 -6.60
CA PRO A 154 7.35 -15.21 -6.22
C PRO A 154 7.28 -16.18 -7.39
N LYS A 155 6.28 -15.98 -8.27
CA LYS A 155 6.12 -16.78 -9.48
C LYS A 155 7.29 -16.62 -10.44
N GLU A 156 7.79 -15.41 -10.67
CA GLU A 156 8.95 -15.16 -11.54
C GLU A 156 10.25 -15.80 -11.02
N ARG A 157 10.44 -15.87 -9.70
CA ARG A 157 11.59 -16.57 -9.11
C ARG A 157 11.59 -18.07 -9.39
N GLU A 158 10.41 -18.69 -9.46
CA GLU A 158 10.29 -20.10 -9.82
C GLU A 158 10.88 -20.38 -11.21
N TRP A 159 10.74 -19.45 -12.17
CA TRP A 159 11.31 -19.60 -13.52
C TRP A 159 12.84 -19.50 -13.54
N ILE A 160 13.44 -18.68 -12.67
CA ILE A 160 14.90 -18.53 -12.59
C ILE A 160 15.56 -19.75 -11.95
N SER A 161 14.83 -20.51 -11.14
CA SER A 161 15.35 -21.72 -10.49
C SER A 161 15.50 -22.92 -11.45
N TYR A 162 15.02 -22.83 -12.70
CA TYR A 162 15.12 -23.91 -13.70
C TYR A 162 15.84 -23.46 -15.00
N PRO A 163 17.13 -23.13 -14.96
CA PRO A 163 17.91 -22.93 -16.19
C PRO A 163 18.19 -24.23 -16.95
N GLU A 164 17.83 -25.40 -16.40
CA GLU A 164 18.25 -26.72 -16.92
C GLU A 164 17.14 -27.50 -17.65
N ALA A 165 16.02 -26.85 -17.97
CA ALA A 165 14.88 -27.46 -18.66
C ALA A 165 14.68 -26.97 -20.12
N ALA A 166 15.73 -26.41 -20.74
CA ALA A 166 15.74 -25.96 -22.13
C ALA A 166 16.87 -26.63 -22.94
#